data_AF-A0A6C0IFF6-F1
#
_entry.id   AF-A0A6C0IFF6-F1
#
_cell.length_a   1.000
_cell.length_b   1.000
_cell.length_c   1.000
_cell.angle_alpha   90.00
_cell.angle_beta   90.00
_cell.angle_gamma   90.00
#
_symmetry.space_group_name_H-M   'P 1'
#
loop_
_entity.id
_entity.type
_entity.pdbx_description
1 polymer ?
#
loop_
_entity_poly.entity_id
_entity_poly.type
_entity_poly.pdbx_seq_one_letter_code
_entity_poly.pdbx_strand_id
1 'polypeptide(L)'
;MKPYHIFITIIIITKVIFVVLALINHYLKFTNQKDSSLGTQIEFWKSRVEFVFIFLMSLLLIYLFNPRMDRKAMINKETEVILFMFGIVLVITADWSDFFKETATIKTIQSLLGTQ
;
A
#
# COMPACT_ATOMS: atom_id res chain seq x y z
N MET A 1 22.28 -4.09 -6.79
CA MET A 1 22.00 -4.08 -5.32
C MET A 1 21.57 -5.48 -4.87
N LYS A 2 21.66 -5.82 -3.57
CA LYS A 2 21.03 -7.05 -3.03
C LYS A 2 19.49 -6.90 -3.09
N PRO A 3 18.70 -7.97 -3.33
CA PRO A 3 17.25 -7.87 -3.50
C PRO A 3 16.53 -7.28 -2.29
N TYR A 4 16.99 -7.57 -1.07
CA TYR A 4 16.46 -6.98 0.16
C TYR A 4 16.53 -5.43 0.16
N HIS A 5 17.64 -4.84 -0.28
CA HIS A 5 17.75 -3.38 -0.33
C HIS A 5 16.81 -2.78 -1.39
N ILE A 6 16.64 -3.44 -2.53
CA ILE A 6 15.69 -3.00 -3.58
C ILE A 6 14.26 -2.98 -3.03
N PHE A 7 13.86 -4.04 -2.32
CA PHE A 7 12.53 -4.14 -1.69
C PHE A 7 12.30 -3.04 -0.62
N ILE A 8 13.28 -2.77 0.24
CA ILE A 8 13.22 -1.66 1.21
C ILE A 8 13.14 -0.30 0.50
N THR A 9 13.91 -0.09 -0.57
CA THR A 9 13.84 1.15 -1.38
C THR A 9 12.47 1.34 -2.02
N ILE A 10 11.83 0.27 -2.52
CA ILE A 10 10.45 0.33 -3.04
C ILE A 10 9.47 0.77 -1.94
N ILE A 11 9.53 0.15 -0.75
CA ILE A 11 8.68 0.53 0.40
C ILE A 11 8.84 2.02 0.76
N ILE A 12 10.08 2.52 0.79
CA ILE A 12 10.37 3.93 1.07
C ILE A 12 9.77 4.84 -0.01
N ILE A 13 9.93 4.51 -1.30
CA ILE A 13 9.35 5.27 -2.42
C ILE A 13 7.82 5.29 -2.34
N THR A 14 7.17 4.14 -2.14
CA THR A 14 5.71 4.05 -1.95
C THR A 14 5.25 4.90 -0.76
N LYS A 15 6.02 4.93 0.34
CA LYS A 15 5.69 5.75 1.51
C LYS A 15 5.82 7.26 1.25
N VAL A 16 6.81 7.70 0.47
CA VAL A 16 6.94 9.10 0.05
C VAL A 16 5.77 9.50 -0.85
N ILE A 17 5.40 8.67 -1.84
CA ILE A 17 4.25 8.92 -2.72
C ILE A 17 2.95 9.00 -1.91
N PHE A 18 2.75 8.11 -0.94
CA PHE A 18 1.59 8.16 -0.04
C PHE A 18 1.49 9.48 0.73
N VAL A 19 2.60 9.96 1.31
CA VAL A 19 2.63 11.23 2.05
C VAL A 19 2.30 12.41 1.14
N VAL A 20 2.86 12.45 -0.09
CA VAL A 20 2.55 13.51 -1.07
C VAL A 20 1.07 13.49 -1.45
N LEU A 21 0.49 12.32 -1.78
CA LEU A 21 -0.93 12.20 -2.11
C LEU A 21 -1.84 12.56 -0.92
N ALA A 22 -1.45 12.22 0.31
CA ALA A 22 -2.19 12.59 1.52
C ALA A 22 -2.21 14.11 1.74
N LEU A 23 -1.07 14.79 1.54
CA LEU A 23 -0.97 16.25 1.63
C LEU A 23 -1.80 16.96 0.55
N ILE A 24 -1.77 16.48 -0.70
CA ILE A 24 -2.57 17.06 -1.79
C ILE A 24 -4.07 16.83 -1.54
N ASN A 25 -4.49 15.65 -1.08
CA ASN A 25 -5.89 15.39 -0.71
C ASN A 25 -6.35 16.28 0.46
N HIS A 26 -5.47 16.54 1.45
CA HIS A 26 -5.77 17.46 2.55
C HIS A 26 -5.96 18.91 2.05
N TYR A 27 -5.08 19.38 1.16
CA TYR A 27 -5.20 20.69 0.52
C TYR A 27 -6.49 20.83 -0.31
N LEU A 28 -6.84 19.81 -1.12
CA LEU A 28 -8.08 19.83 -1.93
C LEU A 28 -9.36 19.77 -1.10
N LYS A 29 -9.31 19.16 0.10
CA LYS A 29 -10.40 19.24 1.08
C LYS A 29 -10.51 20.64 1.69
N PHE A 30 -9.40 21.32 1.94
CA PHE A 30 -9.40 22.70 2.45
C PHE A 30 -9.91 23.72 1.42
N THR A 31 -9.68 23.50 0.12
CA THR A 31 -10.19 24.38 -0.96
C THR A 31 -11.60 24.05 -1.44
N ASN A 32 -12.31 23.11 -0.78
CA ASN A 32 -13.61 22.55 -1.19
C ASN A 32 -13.64 21.93 -2.61
N GLN A 33 -12.48 21.61 -3.20
CA GLN A 33 -12.39 20.97 -4.54
C GLN A 33 -12.40 19.43 -4.47
N LYS A 34 -12.90 18.84 -3.38
CA LYS A 34 -12.91 17.39 -3.16
C LYS A 34 -13.62 16.64 -4.29
N ASP A 35 -14.78 17.15 -4.71
CA ASP A 35 -15.64 16.50 -5.70
C ASP A 35 -15.28 16.89 -7.15
N SER A 36 -14.15 17.56 -7.35
CA SER A 36 -13.56 17.76 -8.69
C SER A 36 -13.03 16.44 -9.27
N SER A 37 -12.84 16.41 -10.59
CA SER A 37 -12.17 15.29 -11.26
C SER A 37 -10.77 15.01 -10.70
N LEU A 38 -10.03 16.07 -10.34
CA LEU A 38 -8.71 15.95 -9.70
C LEU A 38 -8.83 15.39 -8.28
N GLY A 39 -9.76 15.90 -7.46
CA GLY A 39 -9.98 15.43 -6.09
C GLY A 39 -10.37 13.96 -6.00
N THR A 40 -11.31 13.53 -6.85
CA THR A 40 -11.72 12.13 -6.95
C THR A 40 -10.59 11.21 -7.46
N GLN A 41 -9.84 11.62 -8.48
CA GLN A 41 -8.67 10.89 -8.98
C GLN A 41 -7.56 10.78 -7.92
N ILE A 42 -7.31 11.83 -7.13
CA ILE A 42 -6.29 11.84 -6.08
C ILE A 42 -6.72 11.01 -4.87
N GLU A 43 -7.99 11.03 -4.46
CA GLU A 43 -8.49 10.17 -3.38
C GLU A 43 -8.44 8.68 -3.77
N PHE A 44 -8.70 8.35 -5.04
CA PHE A 44 -8.49 7.01 -5.62
C PHE A 44 -7.02 6.57 -5.58
N TRP A 45 -6.10 7.33 -6.20
CA TRP A 45 -4.67 6.97 -6.20
C TRP A 45 -4.09 6.89 -4.78
N LYS A 46 -4.56 7.74 -3.86
CA LYS A 46 -4.18 7.69 -2.46
C LYS A 46 -4.58 6.36 -1.80
N SER A 47 -5.78 5.81 -2.04
CA SER A 47 -6.16 4.50 -1.49
C SER A 47 -5.30 3.36 -2.07
N ARG A 48 -4.99 3.41 -3.37
CA ARG A 48 -4.15 2.40 -4.04
C ARG A 48 -2.73 2.37 -3.49
N VAL A 49 -2.10 3.53 -3.32
CA VAL A 49 -0.75 3.61 -2.74
C VAL A 49 -0.76 3.25 -1.25
N GLU A 50 -1.84 3.53 -0.52
CA GLU A 50 -2.05 3.12 0.87
C GLU A 50 -2.15 1.58 1.00
N PHE A 51 -2.98 0.93 0.17
CA PHE A 51 -3.10 -0.52 0.09
C PHE A 51 -1.76 -1.20 -0.27
N VAL A 52 -1.08 -0.71 -1.31
CA VAL A 52 0.24 -1.24 -1.72
C VAL A 52 1.29 -1.06 -0.63
N PHE A 53 1.29 0.07 0.09
CA PHE A 53 2.18 0.27 1.24
C PHE A 53 1.90 -0.74 2.36
N ILE A 54 0.63 -0.95 2.74
CA ILE A 54 0.23 -1.92 3.78
C ILE A 54 0.65 -3.34 3.37
N PHE A 55 0.41 -3.73 2.11
CA PHE A 55 0.78 -5.04 1.60
C PHE A 55 2.31 -5.27 1.57
N LEU A 56 3.09 -4.30 1.10
CA LEU A 56 4.56 -4.43 1.10
C LEU A 56 5.12 -4.46 2.54
N MET A 57 4.55 -3.68 3.46
CA MET A 57 4.92 -3.71 4.88
C MET A 57 4.55 -5.04 5.55
N SER A 58 3.39 -5.61 5.25
CA SER A 58 2.98 -6.89 5.83
C SER A 58 3.86 -8.03 5.34
N LEU A 59 4.24 -8.04 4.05
CA LEU A 59 5.27 -8.94 3.51
C LEU A 59 6.64 -8.73 4.17
N LEU A 60 7.04 -7.48 4.46
CA LEU A 60 8.30 -7.20 5.17
C LEU A 60 8.28 -7.79 6.59
N LEU A 61 7.17 -7.64 7.34
CA LEU A 61 7.02 -8.20 8.68
C LEU A 61 7.07 -9.74 8.65
N ILE A 62 6.29 -10.37 7.75
CA ILE A 62 6.29 -11.82 7.55
C ILE A 62 7.68 -12.34 7.18
N TYR A 63 8.42 -11.60 6.33
CA TYR A 63 9.78 -11.98 5.95
C TYR A 63 10.77 -11.84 7.12
N LEU A 64 10.79 -10.69 7.78
CA LEU A 64 11.82 -10.34 8.76
C LEU A 64 11.67 -11.09 10.10
N PHE A 65 10.43 -11.34 10.53
CA PHE A 65 10.11 -11.93 11.84
C PHE A 65 9.61 -13.38 11.73
N ASN A 66 9.94 -14.12 10.67
CA ASN A 66 9.55 -15.52 10.54
C ASN A 66 10.31 -16.40 11.57
N PRO A 67 9.65 -16.94 12.62
CA PRO A 67 10.32 -17.66 13.70
C PRO A 67 10.90 -19.03 13.27
N ARG A 68 10.70 -19.43 12.01
CA ARG A 68 11.34 -20.60 11.38
C ARG A 68 12.67 -20.27 10.71
N MET A 69 13.06 -19.00 10.64
CA MET A 69 14.29 -18.53 10.01
C MET A 69 15.14 -17.81 11.04
N ASP A 70 16.30 -18.37 11.40
CA ASP A 70 17.22 -17.77 12.37
C ASP A 70 17.87 -16.49 11.81
N ARG A 71 17.13 -15.39 11.89
CA ARG A 71 17.58 -14.03 11.62
C ARG A 71 17.87 -13.38 12.96
N LYS A 72 18.96 -12.60 13.04
CA LYS A 72 19.38 -11.90 14.25
C LYS A 72 18.52 -10.67 14.56
N ALA A 73 17.22 -10.87 14.72
CA ALA A 73 16.32 -9.86 15.28
C ALA A 73 16.65 -9.69 16.78
N MET A 74 16.93 -8.46 17.22
CA MET A 74 17.31 -8.16 18.60
C MET A 74 16.08 -8.06 19.53
N ILE A 75 15.18 -9.04 19.44
CA ILE A 75 13.90 -9.09 20.18
C ILE A 75 13.63 -10.50 20.72
N ASN A 76 12.70 -10.61 21.67
CA ASN A 76 12.27 -11.90 22.20
C ASN A 76 11.43 -12.66 21.17
N LYS A 77 11.50 -14.00 21.21
CA LYS A 77 10.74 -14.90 20.30
C LYS A 77 9.23 -14.68 20.35
N GLU A 78 8.70 -14.29 21.51
CA GLU A 78 7.29 -13.92 21.68
C GLU A 78 6.94 -12.68 20.83
N THR A 79 7.77 -11.64 20.88
CA THR A 79 7.62 -10.42 20.08
C THR A 79 7.77 -10.70 18.59
N GLU A 80 8.69 -11.59 18.21
CA GLU A 80 8.85 -12.06 16.83
C GLU A 80 7.58 -12.74 16.31
N VAL A 81 7.04 -13.71 17.06
CA VAL A 81 5.77 -14.39 16.72
C VAL A 81 4.61 -13.40 16.61
N ILE A 82 4.50 -12.43 17.52
CA ILE A 82 3.47 -11.39 17.48
C ILE A 82 3.59 -10.52 16.21
N LEU A 83 4.80 -10.08 15.84
CA LEU A 83 5.01 -9.25 14.64
C LEU A 83 4.80 -10.03 13.34
N PHE A 84 5.15 -11.32 13.32
CA PHE A 84 4.85 -12.24 12.23
C PHE A 84 3.34 -12.43 12.04
N MET A 85 2.62 -12.72 13.12
CA MET A 85 1.16 -12.84 13.11
C MET A 85 0.48 -11.53 12.72
N PHE A 86 0.97 -10.37 13.19
CA PHE A 86 0.47 -9.07 12.77
C PHE A 86 0.66 -8.83 11.26
N GLY A 87 1.81 -9.23 10.70
CA GLY A 87 2.03 -9.24 9.25
C GLY A 87 0.99 -10.11 8.51
N ILE A 88 0.72 -11.33 9.00
CA ILE A 88 -0.32 -12.21 8.40
C ILE A 88 -1.71 -11.58 8.49
N VAL A 89 -2.08 -11.02 9.65
CA VAL A 89 -3.36 -10.32 9.86
C VAL A 89 -3.50 -9.18 8.85
N LEU A 90 -2.48 -8.33 8.67
CA LEU A 90 -2.51 -7.24 7.70
C LEU A 90 -2.73 -7.71 6.24
N VAL A 91 -2.22 -8.88 5.84
CA VAL A 91 -2.52 -9.46 4.51
C VAL A 91 -3.99 -9.89 4.42
N ILE A 92 -4.54 -10.51 5.47
CA ILE A 92 -5.90 -11.04 5.49
C ILE A 92 -6.95 -9.91 5.60
N THR A 93 -6.69 -8.88 6.40
CA THR A 93 -7.63 -7.76 6.66
C THR A 93 -7.44 -6.57 5.72
N ALA A 94 -6.52 -6.63 4.76
CA ALA A 94 -6.44 -5.63 3.70
C ALA A 94 -7.72 -5.65 2.86
N ASP A 95 -8.26 -4.48 2.50
CA ASP A 95 -9.41 -4.43 1.58
C ASP A 95 -8.96 -4.78 0.16
N TRP A 96 -9.07 -6.06 -0.19
CA TRP A 96 -8.76 -6.57 -1.52
C TRP A 96 -9.70 -6.02 -2.61
N SER A 97 -10.86 -5.43 -2.26
CA SER A 97 -11.68 -4.68 -3.23
C SER A 97 -11.04 -3.32 -3.58
N ASP A 98 -10.41 -2.66 -2.58
CA ASP A 98 -9.31 -1.68 -2.65
C ASP A 98 -8.23 -1.93 -3.73
N PHE A 99 -8.17 -3.17 -4.24
CA PHE A 99 -7.37 -3.59 -5.38
C PHE A 99 -8.25 -3.98 -6.58
N PHE A 100 -9.13 -4.99 -6.47
CA PHE A 100 -9.83 -5.54 -7.63
C PHE A 100 -10.83 -4.59 -8.33
N LYS A 101 -11.27 -3.48 -7.70
CA LYS A 101 -12.15 -2.47 -8.34
C LYS A 101 -11.56 -1.82 -9.60
N GLU A 102 -10.24 -1.85 -9.82
CA GLU A 102 -9.62 -1.29 -11.04
C GLU A 102 -10.15 -1.94 -12.32
N THR A 103 -10.47 -3.23 -12.28
CA THR A 103 -10.98 -3.99 -13.44
C THR A 103 -12.37 -3.54 -13.91
N ALA A 104 -13.11 -2.76 -13.10
CA ALA A 104 -14.36 -2.14 -13.52
C ALA A 104 -14.10 -0.76 -14.15
N THR A 105 -13.50 0.17 -13.40
CA THR A 105 -13.34 1.57 -13.83
C THR A 105 -12.41 1.72 -15.04
N ILE A 106 -11.33 0.92 -15.12
CA ILE A 106 -10.44 0.93 -16.28
C ILE A 106 -11.17 0.42 -17.53
N LYS A 107 -12.03 -0.60 -17.42
CA LYS A 107 -12.87 -1.05 -18.55
C LYS A 107 -13.81 0.06 -19.03
N THR A 108 -14.42 0.82 -18.12
CA THR A 108 -15.27 1.97 -18.48
C THR A 108 -14.44 3.02 -19.26
N ILE A 109 -13.26 3.38 -18.77
CA ILE A 109 -12.38 4.36 -19.42
C ILE A 109 -11.87 3.85 -20.79
N GLN A 110 -11.46 2.59 -20.89
CA GLN A 110 -11.07 1.96 -22.16
C GLN A 110 -12.24 1.95 -23.17
N SER A 111 -13.46 1.62 -22.71
CA SER A 111 -14.66 1.65 -23.57
C SER A 111 -15.05 3.06 -24.05
N LEU A 112 -14.67 4.10 -23.30
CA LEU A 112 -14.89 5.50 -23.68
C LEU A 112 -13.78 6.05 -24.59
N LEU A 113 -12.56 5.50 -24.53
CA LEU A 113 -11.41 5.91 -25.36
C LEU A 113 -11.27 5.10 -26.66
N GLY A 114 -12.11 4.09 -26.90
CA GLY A 114 -12.24 3.41 -28.19
C GLY A 114 -11.12 2.44 -28.56
N THR A 115 -10.15 2.21 -27.68
CA THR A 115 -9.08 1.21 -27.89
C THR A 115 -9.56 -0.18 -27.49
N GLN A 116 -10.01 -0.96 -28.49
CA GLN A 116 -10.10 -2.42 -28.45
C GLN A 116 -8.76 -3.05 -28.82
#